data_AF-A0A5S6Q3F1-F1
#
_entry.id   AF-A0A5S6Q3F1-F1
#
_cell.length_a   1.000
_cell.length_b   1.000
_cell.length_c   1.000
_cell.angle_alpha   90.00
_cell.angle_beta   90.00
_cell.angle_gamma   90.00
#
_symmetry.space_group_name_H-M   'P 1'
#
loop_
_entity.id
_entity.type
_entity.pdbx_description
1 polymer ?
#
loop_
_entity_poly.entity_id
_entity_poly.type
_entity_poly.pdbx_seq_one_letter_code
_entity_poly.pdbx_strand_id
1 'polypeptide(L)'
;MGTCETRFGGRNLKQESPSCSNIRIAPETRKLVKLAGYSKCQTKNCVCLGWKPTSGQMSTLCEGLALINALPCLVCHHSFGCHTMQLSSKSAAELDELSECAQAMEQCRSAMQRETSRHDKELYQFMFFSLRRSLSEGRTYRLESPLGLPPFEAQNVIDILRIYFVSRN
;
A
#
# COMPACT_ATOMS: atom_id res chain seq x y z
N MET A 1 22.74 13.99 17.75
CA MET A 1 22.67 13.91 16.27
C MET A 1 22.85 12.45 15.88
N GLY A 2 21.76 11.76 15.56
CA GLY A 2 21.80 10.34 15.20
C GLY A 2 20.88 10.12 14.02
N THR A 3 21.45 10.06 12.82
CA THR A 3 20.74 9.71 11.58
C THR A 3 20.32 8.24 11.69
N CYS A 4 19.02 8.02 11.93
CA CYS A 4 18.42 6.71 11.76
C CYS A 4 18.36 6.43 10.25
N GLU A 5 19.44 5.92 9.69
CA GLU A 5 19.44 5.30 8.38
C GLU A 5 18.54 4.06 8.48
N THR A 6 17.25 4.23 8.21
CA THR A 6 16.36 3.11 7.95
C THR A 6 16.85 2.42 6.69
N ARG A 7 17.64 1.35 6.88
CA ARG A 7 17.99 0.35 5.88
C ARG A 7 16.71 -0.30 5.36
N PHE A 8 16.00 0.38 4.47
CA PHE A 8 15.19 -0.29 3.48
C PHE A 8 16.17 -0.85 2.46
N GLY A 9 16.65 -2.05 2.77
CA GLY A 9 17.55 -2.80 1.91
C GLY A 9 16.97 -2.87 0.51
N GLY A 10 17.52 -2.05 -0.37
CA GLY A 10 17.55 -2.31 -1.80
C GLY A 10 18.28 -3.63 -1.99
N ARG A 11 17.53 -4.71 -2.09
CA ARG A 11 17.96 -5.84 -2.90
C ARG A 11 17.07 -5.84 -4.12
N ASN A 12 17.70 -5.55 -5.25
CA ASN A 12 17.28 -6.04 -6.55
C ASN A 12 16.93 -7.52 -6.41
N LEU A 13 15.65 -7.85 -6.28
CA LEU A 13 15.13 -8.87 -7.16
C LEU A 13 14.67 -8.10 -8.39
N LYS A 14 15.44 -8.21 -9.47
CA LYS A 14 14.75 -8.48 -10.72
C LYS A 14 13.79 -9.61 -10.38
N GLN A 15 12.49 -9.32 -10.32
CA GLN A 15 11.50 -10.35 -10.58
C GLN A 15 11.73 -10.73 -12.04
N GLU A 16 12.78 -11.50 -12.32
CA GLU A 16 12.71 -12.48 -13.37
C GLU A 16 11.77 -13.53 -12.81
N SER A 17 10.48 -13.24 -13.00
CA SER A 17 9.42 -14.21 -12.89
C SER A 17 9.85 -15.45 -13.66
N PRO A 18 9.90 -16.66 -13.06
CA PRO A 18 9.59 -17.82 -13.87
C PRO A 18 8.20 -17.55 -14.43
N SER A 19 8.13 -17.48 -15.75
CA SER A 19 6.93 -17.16 -16.50
C SER A 19 5.79 -18.09 -16.09
N CYS A 20 4.94 -17.64 -15.16
CA CYS A 20 3.58 -18.16 -15.02
C CYS A 20 2.74 -17.53 -16.14
N SER A 21 3.04 -17.88 -17.38
CA SER A 21 2.43 -17.30 -18.58
C SER A 21 0.93 -17.56 -18.72
N ASN A 22 0.30 -18.36 -17.85
CA ASN A 22 -1.13 -18.66 -17.95
C ASN A 22 -1.82 -18.95 -16.59
N ILE A 23 -1.38 -18.37 -15.47
CA ILE A 23 -2.00 -18.68 -14.18
C ILE A 23 -2.99 -17.60 -13.72
N ARG A 24 -4.28 -17.94 -13.76
CA ARG A 24 -5.39 -17.09 -13.33
C ARG A 24 -5.58 -17.21 -11.81
N ILE A 25 -4.89 -16.39 -11.04
CA ILE A 25 -5.21 -16.20 -9.62
C ILE A 25 -6.58 -15.54 -9.52
N ALA A 26 -7.47 -16.08 -8.67
CA ALA A 26 -8.78 -15.49 -8.45
C ALA A 26 -8.65 -14.00 -8.03
N PRO A 27 -9.48 -13.08 -8.56
CA PRO A 27 -9.37 -11.64 -8.28
C PRO A 27 -9.34 -11.31 -6.79
N GLU A 28 -10.20 -11.96 -6.00
CA GLU A 28 -10.28 -11.78 -4.54
C GLU A 28 -9.01 -12.23 -3.82
N THR A 29 -8.46 -13.39 -4.21
CA THR A 29 -7.18 -13.87 -3.69
C THR A 29 -6.05 -12.90 -4.01
N ARG A 30 -6.02 -12.35 -5.23
CA ARG A 30 -5.02 -11.37 -5.65
C ARG A 30 -5.12 -10.07 -4.83
N LYS A 31 -6.34 -9.58 -4.58
CA LYS A 31 -6.57 -8.42 -3.71
C LYS A 31 -6.02 -8.67 -2.30
N LEU A 32 -6.39 -9.79 -1.68
CA LEU A 32 -5.94 -10.14 -0.33
C LEU A 32 -4.43 -10.32 -0.23
N VAL A 33 -3.79 -10.97 -1.20
CA VAL A 33 -2.33 -11.13 -1.24
C VAL A 33 -1.63 -9.77 -1.33
N LYS A 34 -2.17 -8.85 -2.13
CA LYS A 34 -1.62 -7.49 -2.24
C LYS A 34 -1.76 -6.73 -0.92
N LEU A 35 -2.92 -6.79 -0.28
CA LEU A 35 -3.17 -6.15 1.01
C LEU A 35 -2.28 -6.74 2.12
N ALA A 36 -2.14 -8.06 2.16
CA ALA A 36 -1.27 -8.76 3.12
C ALA A 36 0.19 -8.32 2.97
N GLY A 37 0.65 -8.04 1.75
CA GLY A 37 2.00 -7.55 1.46
C GLY A 37 2.34 -6.19 2.07
N TYR A 38 1.33 -5.41 2.47
CA TYR A 38 1.45 -4.11 3.14
C TYR A 38 0.91 -4.10 4.59
N SER A 39 0.38 -5.24 5.05
CA SER A 39 -0.26 -5.38 6.36
C SER A 39 0.72 -5.89 7.43
N LYS A 40 0.64 -5.29 8.63
CA LYS A 40 1.36 -5.77 9.81
C LYS A 40 0.87 -7.17 10.23
N CYS A 41 1.81 -8.02 10.63
CA CYS A 41 1.50 -9.31 11.25
C CYS A 41 0.89 -9.10 12.66
N GLN A 42 -0.24 -9.75 12.93
CA GLN A 42 -0.97 -9.62 14.20
C GLN A 42 -0.52 -10.58 15.30
N THR A 43 0.51 -11.38 15.06
CA THR A 43 1.08 -12.23 16.12
C THR A 43 1.77 -11.37 17.19
N LYS A 44 1.60 -11.75 18.46
CA LYS A 44 2.23 -11.07 19.61
C LYS A 44 3.75 -10.94 19.41
N ASN A 45 4.29 -9.76 19.72
CA ASN A 45 5.72 -9.41 19.60
C ASN A 45 6.31 -9.51 18.18
N CYS A 46 5.48 -9.61 17.13
CA CYS A 46 5.96 -9.59 15.75
C CYS A 46 6.09 -8.16 15.22
N VAL A 47 7.22 -7.85 14.58
CA VAL A 47 7.50 -6.55 13.94
C VAL A 47 7.39 -6.61 12.40
N CYS A 48 6.84 -7.70 11.86
CA CYS A 48 6.70 -7.88 10.42
C CYS A 48 5.64 -6.93 9.85
N LEU A 49 6.00 -6.19 8.79
CA LEU A 49 5.19 -5.12 8.19
C LEU A 49 4.54 -5.50 6.86
N GLY A 50 4.62 -6.77 6.48
CA GLY A 50 4.06 -7.25 5.22
C GLY A 50 4.38 -8.72 4.99
N TRP A 51 3.38 -9.46 4.50
CA TRP A 51 3.57 -10.84 4.10
C TRP A 51 4.44 -10.91 2.85
N LYS A 52 5.43 -11.82 2.86
CA LYS A 52 6.29 -12.09 1.71
C LYS A 52 6.27 -13.60 1.45
N PRO A 53 5.87 -14.06 0.26
CA PRO A 53 5.91 -15.48 -0.07
C PRO A 53 7.34 -15.96 -0.30
N THR A 54 7.61 -17.24 -0.01
CA THR A 54 8.82 -17.93 -0.46
C THR A 54 8.70 -18.30 -1.95
N SER A 55 9.82 -18.38 -2.68
CA SER A 55 9.82 -18.68 -4.13
C SER A 55 9.05 -19.96 -4.50
N GLY A 56 9.10 -21.00 -3.67
CA GLY A 56 8.36 -22.26 -3.88
C GLY A 56 6.85 -22.20 -3.58
N GLN A 57 6.34 -21.09 -3.04
CA GLN A 57 4.93 -20.92 -2.68
C GLN A 57 4.09 -20.25 -3.79
N MET A 58 4.73 -19.81 -4.87
CA MET A 58 4.07 -19.13 -6.00
C MET A 58 3.05 -20.00 -6.72
N SER A 59 3.29 -21.31 -6.80
CA SER A 59 2.34 -22.27 -7.36
C SER A 59 1.06 -22.36 -6.50
N THR A 60 1.21 -22.45 -5.18
CA THR A 60 0.10 -22.59 -4.22
C THR A 60 -0.79 -21.33 -4.13
N LEU A 61 -0.29 -20.16 -4.51
CA LEU A 61 -1.12 -18.94 -4.65
C LEU A 61 -2.27 -19.10 -5.65
N CYS A 62 -2.19 -20.13 -6.50
CA CYS A 62 -3.09 -20.34 -7.61
C CYS A 62 -4.19 -21.36 -7.26
N GLU A 63 -4.02 -22.11 -6.18
CA GLU A 63 -4.90 -23.22 -5.79
C GLU A 63 -6.05 -22.79 -4.86
N GLY A 64 -6.03 -21.54 -4.36
CA GLY A 64 -7.14 -20.92 -3.64
C GLY A 64 -6.79 -20.43 -2.24
N LEU A 65 -7.65 -19.57 -1.67
CA LEU A 65 -7.41 -18.86 -0.41
C LEU A 65 -7.19 -19.79 0.79
N ALA A 66 -7.89 -20.93 0.82
CA ALA A 66 -7.78 -21.91 1.91
C ALA A 66 -6.35 -22.49 2.04
N LEU A 67 -5.70 -22.79 0.92
CA LEU A 67 -4.33 -23.30 0.88
C LEU A 67 -3.31 -22.21 1.20
N ILE A 68 -3.58 -20.98 0.75
CA ILE A 68 -2.71 -19.82 0.99
C ILE A 68 -2.69 -19.43 2.47
N ASN A 69 -3.81 -19.60 3.17
CA ASN A 69 -3.96 -19.14 4.54
C ASN A 69 -2.91 -19.74 5.51
N ALA A 70 -2.45 -20.97 5.23
CA ALA A 70 -1.44 -21.67 6.01
C ALA A 70 0.02 -21.34 5.59
N LEU A 71 0.23 -20.65 4.47
CA LEU A 71 1.57 -20.41 3.95
C LEU A 71 2.38 -19.48 4.86
N PRO A 72 3.61 -19.88 5.26
CA PRO A 72 4.45 -19.07 6.13
C PRO A 72 5.04 -17.87 5.37
N CYS A 73 5.10 -16.74 6.05
CA CYS A 73 5.79 -15.54 5.62
C CYS A 73 7.31 -15.75 5.63
N LEU A 74 7.99 -15.36 4.56
CA LEU A 74 9.45 -15.40 4.44
C LEU A 74 10.17 -14.60 5.54
N VAL A 75 9.53 -13.56 6.09
CA VAL A 75 10.17 -12.62 7.04
C VAL A 75 9.98 -13.04 8.49
N CYS A 76 8.80 -13.52 8.87
CA CYS A 76 8.48 -13.84 10.27
C CYS A 76 7.99 -15.28 10.50
N HIS A 77 7.91 -16.08 9.45
CA HIS A 77 7.45 -17.48 9.48
C HIS A 77 6.03 -17.70 10.00
N HIS A 78 5.28 -16.66 10.35
CA HIS A 78 3.86 -16.74 10.64
C HIS A 78 3.03 -16.92 9.37
N SER A 79 1.85 -17.52 9.51
CA SER A 79 0.98 -17.82 8.38
C SER A 79 0.42 -16.56 7.70
N PHE A 80 -0.01 -16.69 6.45
CA PHE A 80 -0.72 -15.65 5.73
C PHE A 80 -1.92 -15.11 6.52
N GLY A 81 -2.66 -15.99 7.21
CA GLY A 81 -3.78 -15.62 8.08
C GLY A 81 -3.41 -14.60 9.16
N CYS A 82 -2.20 -14.65 9.71
CA CYS A 82 -1.72 -13.66 10.68
C CYS A 82 -1.56 -12.26 10.08
N HIS A 83 -1.47 -12.13 8.76
CA HIS A 83 -1.37 -10.85 8.04
C HIS A 83 -2.72 -10.36 7.49
N THR A 84 -3.72 -11.23 7.38
CA THR A 84 -5.07 -10.90 6.86
C THR A 84 -6.15 -10.88 7.92
N MET A 85 -5.85 -11.23 9.17
CA MET A 85 -6.80 -11.24 10.29
C MET A 85 -7.60 -9.94 10.45
N GLN A 86 -6.98 -8.78 10.21
CA GLN A 86 -7.67 -7.47 10.27
C GLN A 86 -8.55 -7.17 9.05
N LEU A 87 -8.37 -7.93 7.97
CA LEU A 87 -9.10 -7.77 6.72
C LEU A 87 -10.31 -8.71 6.66
N SER A 88 -10.27 -9.84 7.38
CA SER A 88 -11.35 -10.83 7.37
C SER A 88 -12.67 -10.33 7.96
N SER A 89 -12.65 -9.27 8.77
CA SER A 89 -13.85 -8.65 9.34
C SER A 89 -14.42 -7.50 8.50
N LYS A 90 -13.83 -7.21 7.33
CA LYS A 90 -14.20 -6.07 6.49
C LYS A 90 -15.19 -6.44 5.41
N SER A 91 -16.04 -5.48 5.05
CA SER A 91 -16.94 -5.59 3.90
C SER A 91 -16.17 -5.53 2.58
N ALA A 92 -16.80 -6.00 1.50
CA ALA A 92 -16.21 -5.94 0.16
C ALA A 92 -15.85 -4.50 -0.26
N ALA A 93 -16.72 -3.53 0.06
CA ALA A 93 -16.49 -2.11 -0.22
C ALA A 93 -15.24 -1.58 0.51
N GLU A 94 -15.08 -1.88 1.80
CA GLU A 94 -13.88 -1.50 2.54
C GLU A 94 -12.61 -2.18 1.99
N LEU A 95 -12.72 -3.43 1.53
CA LEU A 95 -11.58 -4.13 0.92
C LEU A 95 -11.19 -3.51 -0.43
N ASP A 96 -12.15 -2.99 -1.19
CA ASP A 96 -11.90 -2.27 -2.44
C ASP A 96 -11.23 -0.92 -2.16
N GLU A 97 -11.71 -0.14 -1.18
CA GLU A 97 -11.07 1.11 -0.75
C GLU A 97 -9.62 0.90 -0.25
N LEU A 98 -9.38 -0.17 0.53
CA LEU A 98 -8.02 -0.54 0.94
C LEU A 98 -7.17 -0.99 -0.25
N SER A 99 -7.77 -1.63 -1.25
CA SER A 99 -7.06 -2.05 -2.46
C SER A 99 -6.62 -0.86 -3.30
N GLU A 100 -7.42 0.20 -3.35
CA GLU A 100 -7.05 1.49 -3.94
C GLU A 100 -5.88 2.13 -3.17
N CYS A 101 -5.91 2.12 -1.84
CA CYS A 101 -4.77 2.59 -1.02
C CYS A 101 -3.49 1.80 -1.34
N ALA A 102 -3.57 0.47 -1.46
CA ALA A 102 -2.44 -0.37 -1.83
C ALA A 102 -1.96 -0.13 -3.28
N GLN A 103 -2.84 0.32 -4.18
CA GLN A 103 -2.47 0.76 -5.52
C GLN A 103 -1.74 2.10 -5.50
N ALA A 104 -2.23 3.07 -4.72
CA ALA A 104 -1.56 4.36 -4.52
C ALA A 104 -0.14 4.17 -3.93
N MET A 105 0.06 3.20 -3.03
CA MET A 105 1.39 2.87 -2.52
C MET A 105 2.35 2.37 -3.61
N GLU A 106 1.88 1.55 -4.56
CA GLU A 106 2.71 1.08 -5.68
C GLU A 106 3.06 2.23 -6.64
N GLN A 107 2.12 3.15 -6.84
CA GLN A 107 2.36 4.37 -7.61
C GLN A 107 3.41 5.25 -6.92
N CYS A 108 3.32 5.46 -5.60
CA CYS A 108 4.33 6.19 -4.83
C CYS A 108 5.70 5.52 -4.95
N ARG A 109 5.78 4.19 -4.79
CA ARG A 109 7.03 3.42 -4.95
C ARG A 109 7.63 3.58 -6.35
N SER A 110 6.79 3.50 -7.38
CA SER A 110 7.20 3.67 -8.77
C SER A 110 7.66 5.10 -9.06
N ALA A 111 7.00 6.10 -8.51
CA ALA A 111 7.37 7.50 -8.62
C ALA A 111 8.72 7.77 -7.94
N MET A 112 8.91 7.30 -6.69
CA MET A 112 10.17 7.43 -5.94
C MET A 112 11.39 6.87 -6.68
N GLN A 113 11.23 5.78 -7.43
CA GLN A 113 12.32 5.16 -8.20
C GLN A 113 12.78 6.03 -9.38
N ARG A 114 11.84 6.74 -10.02
CA ARG A 114 12.12 7.58 -11.19
C ARG A 114 12.45 9.03 -10.81
N GLU A 115 12.03 9.45 -9.63
CA GLU A 115 12.22 10.82 -9.16
C GLU A 115 13.71 11.15 -9.00
N THR A 116 14.06 12.41 -9.24
CA THR A 116 15.41 12.94 -9.06
C THR A 116 15.45 13.99 -7.95
N SER A 117 14.37 14.75 -7.78
CA SER A 117 14.19 15.73 -6.72
C SER A 117 14.17 15.06 -5.34
N ARG A 118 15.05 15.52 -4.45
CA ARG A 118 15.09 15.03 -3.06
C ARG A 118 13.79 15.35 -2.32
N HIS A 119 13.26 16.55 -2.51
CA HIS A 119 12.05 16.99 -1.83
C HIS A 119 10.84 16.13 -2.23
N ASP A 120 10.68 15.89 -3.54
CA ASP A 120 9.56 15.09 -4.04
C ASP A 120 9.67 13.62 -3.62
N LYS A 121 10.89 13.07 -3.55
CA LYS A 121 11.12 11.74 -2.95
C LYS A 121 10.68 11.68 -1.50
N GLU A 122 11.02 12.67 -0.70
CA GLU A 122 10.62 12.74 0.71
C GLU A 122 9.09 12.84 0.82
N LEU A 123 8.43 13.59 -0.08
CA LEU A 123 6.96 13.67 -0.14
C LEU A 123 6.31 12.33 -0.52
N TYR A 124 6.80 11.65 -1.57
CA TYR A 124 6.30 10.32 -1.94
C TYR A 124 6.54 9.29 -0.84
N GLN A 125 7.68 9.36 -0.15
CA GLN A 125 7.99 8.50 0.99
C GLN A 125 7.03 8.76 2.16
N PHE A 126 6.74 10.02 2.47
CA PHE A 126 5.74 10.39 3.47
C PHE A 126 4.36 9.83 3.12
N MET A 127 3.87 10.07 1.88
CA MET A 127 2.59 9.53 1.42
C MET A 127 2.56 8.00 1.51
N PHE A 128 3.63 7.32 1.09
CA PHE A 128 3.74 5.86 1.18
C PHE A 128 3.58 5.35 2.60
N PHE A 129 4.25 5.97 3.58
CA PHE A 129 4.15 5.52 4.98
C PHE A 129 2.79 5.85 5.61
N SER A 130 2.19 6.98 5.25
CA SER A 130 0.85 7.35 5.74
C SER A 130 -0.23 6.41 5.20
N LEU A 131 -0.14 6.03 3.93
CA LEU A 131 -0.99 4.99 3.32
C LEU A 131 -0.77 3.63 4.01
N ARG A 132 0.48 3.22 4.25
CA ARG A 132 0.79 1.94 4.92
C ARG A 132 0.24 1.89 6.34
N ARG A 133 0.32 3.00 7.08
CA ARG A 133 -0.25 3.10 8.42
C ARG A 133 -1.76 2.89 8.38
N SER A 134 -2.45 3.53 7.44
CA SER A 134 -3.89 3.39 7.25
C SER A 134 -4.29 1.93 6.97
N LEU A 135 -3.55 1.26 6.07
CA LEU A 135 -3.72 -0.18 5.81
C LEU A 135 -3.48 -1.05 7.04
N SER A 136 -2.46 -0.74 7.83
CA SER A 136 -2.13 -1.48 9.05
C SER A 136 -3.14 -1.27 10.18
N GLU A 137 -3.88 -0.16 10.16
CA GLU A 137 -4.98 0.12 11.10
C GLU A 137 -6.34 -0.37 10.54
N GLY A 138 -6.37 -0.86 9.31
CA GLY A 138 -7.61 -1.23 8.62
C GLY A 138 -8.53 -0.04 8.40
N ARG A 139 -7.99 1.16 8.16
CA ARG A 139 -8.76 2.40 7.93
C ARG A 139 -8.46 2.95 6.55
N THR A 140 -9.42 3.64 5.96
CA THR A 140 -9.17 4.43 4.76
C THR A 140 -8.23 5.57 5.06
N TYR A 141 -7.36 5.87 4.11
CA TYR A 141 -6.40 6.93 4.27
C TYR A 141 -7.07 8.30 4.29
N ARG A 142 -6.78 9.07 5.34
CA ARG A 142 -7.04 10.50 5.40
C ARG A 142 -5.71 11.20 5.55
N LEU A 143 -5.35 12.07 4.60
CA LEU A 143 -4.15 12.88 4.70
C LEU A 143 -4.32 13.86 5.86
N GLU A 144 -3.71 13.56 7.00
CA GLU A 144 -3.49 14.51 8.08
C GLU A 144 -2.36 15.43 7.65
N SER A 145 -2.72 16.58 7.09
CA SER A 145 -1.77 17.55 6.56
C SER A 145 -1.42 18.58 7.65
N PRO A 146 -0.13 18.75 7.99
CA PRO A 146 0.30 19.84 8.88
C PRO A 146 0.06 21.22 8.27
N LEU A 147 -0.21 21.30 6.96
CA LEU A 147 -0.57 22.52 6.25
C LEU A 147 -2.09 22.83 6.31
N GLY A 148 -2.84 22.05 7.09
CA GLY A 148 -4.29 22.13 7.16
C GLY A 148 -4.98 21.31 6.06
N LEU A 149 -6.32 21.27 6.13
CA LEU A 149 -7.16 20.65 5.13
C LEU A 149 -7.66 21.70 4.13
N PRO A 150 -7.86 21.35 2.85
CA PRO A 150 -8.50 22.25 1.91
C PRO A 150 -9.92 22.63 2.38
N PRO A 151 -10.42 23.82 2.00
CA PRO A 151 -9.77 24.80 1.13
C PRO A 151 -8.67 25.60 1.85
N PHE A 152 -7.56 25.88 1.16
CA PHE A 152 -6.42 26.61 1.73
C PHE A 152 -6.60 28.13 1.68
N GLU A 153 -7.52 28.61 0.86
CA GLU A 153 -7.85 30.02 0.68
C GLU A 153 -9.37 30.19 0.67
N ALA A 154 -9.86 31.38 1.05
CA ALA A 154 -11.29 31.64 1.18
C ALA A 154 -12.03 31.61 -0.18
N GLN A 155 -11.36 31.97 -1.27
CA GLN A 155 -11.89 31.86 -2.62
C GLN A 155 -10.97 30.94 -3.43
N ASN A 156 -11.56 30.03 -4.20
CA ASN A 156 -10.79 29.21 -5.12
C ASN A 156 -10.61 29.93 -6.47
N VAL A 157 -9.71 29.40 -7.30
CA VAL A 157 -9.42 29.94 -8.64
C VAL A 157 -10.70 30.04 -9.51
N ILE A 158 -11.63 29.10 -9.38
CA ILE A 158 -12.88 29.09 -10.14
C ILE A 158 -13.79 30.26 -9.72
N ASP A 159 -13.88 30.55 -8.42
CA ASP A 159 -14.67 31.66 -7.90
C ASP A 159 -14.12 33.01 -8.38
N ILE A 160 -12.79 33.17 -8.34
CA ILE A 160 -12.11 34.37 -8.85
C ILE A 160 -12.38 34.55 -10.35
N LEU A 161 -12.24 33.48 -11.13
CA LEU A 161 -12.52 33.53 -12.58
C LEU A 161 -13.98 33.88 -12.87
N ARG A 162 -14.93 33.36 -12.10
CA ARG A 162 -16.35 33.73 -12.25
C ARG A 162 -16.57 35.22 -12.04
N ILE A 163 -16.01 35.79 -10.97
CA ILE A 163 -16.10 37.24 -10.69
C ILE A 163 -15.51 38.03 -11.86
N TYR A 164 -14.33 37.62 -12.33
CA TYR A 164 -13.66 38.26 -13.45
C TYR A 164 -14.52 38.30 -14.72
N PHE A 165 -15.09 37.16 -15.12
CA PHE A 165 -15.93 37.09 -16.32
C PHE A 165 -17.25 37.85 -16.17
N VAL A 166 -17.87 37.83 -14.99
CA VAL A 166 -19.10 38.61 -14.73
C VAL A 166 -18.82 40.11 -14.77
N SER A 167 -17.67 40.56 -14.24
CA SER A 167 -17.31 41.98 -14.20
C SER A 167 -16.92 42.60 -15.54
N ARG A 168 -16.78 41.78 -16.60
CA ARG A 168 -16.41 42.22 -17.96
C ARG A 168 -17.58 42.24 -18.95
N ASN A 169 -18.75 41.75 -18.57
CA ASN A 169 -20.00 41.91 -19.30
C ASN A 169 -20.79 43.09 -18.76
#